data_AF-M9LAF3-F1
#
_entry.id   AF-M9LAF3-F1
#
_cell.length_a   1.000
_cell.length_b   1.000
_cell.length_c   1.000
_cell.angle_alpha   90.00
_cell.angle_beta   90.00
_cell.angle_gamma   90.00
#
_symmetry.space_group_name_H-M   'P 1'
#
loop_
_entity.id
_entity.type
_entity.pdbx_description
1 polymer ?
#
loop_
_entity_poly.entity_id
_entity_poly.type
_entity_poly.pdbx_seq_one_letter_code
_entity_poly.pdbx_strand_id
1 'polypeptide(L)'
;MVTTLESGDMLEKPTVEEIVRKLKSVLQGHLSREEVSNWAGYWIRKFRDEFNLNEEDLLIWKYLDVVLGIDLKDTPTEYFHIDEDILDWIKIFEEQQLNP
;
A
#
# COMPACT_ATOMS: atom_id res chain seq x y z
N MET A 1 9.12 14.23 9.72
CA MET A 1 9.03 14.02 11.19
C MET A 1 8.85 12.53 11.44
N VAL A 2 9.76 11.92 12.20
CA VAL A 2 9.78 10.46 12.44
C VAL A 2 8.86 10.14 13.62
N THR A 3 7.97 9.15 13.45
CA THR A 3 7.21 8.55 14.56
C THR A 3 7.67 7.10 14.72
N THR A 4 8.15 6.77 15.92
CA THR A 4 8.59 5.43 16.33
C THR A 4 7.40 4.52 16.60
N LEU A 5 7.46 3.27 16.12
CA LEU A 5 6.63 2.18 16.63
C LEU A 5 7.23 1.62 17.93
N GLU A 6 6.41 0.96 18.75
CA GLU A 6 6.82 0.37 20.04
C GLU A 6 7.95 -0.69 19.92
N SER A 7 8.25 -1.17 18.71
CA SER A 7 9.37 -2.08 18.40
C SER A 7 10.72 -1.38 18.18
N GLY A 8 10.76 -0.04 18.11
CA GLY A 8 11.99 0.71 17.82
C GLY A 8 12.38 0.79 16.34
N ASP A 9 11.63 0.12 15.45
CA ASP A 9 11.85 0.22 14.00
C ASP A 9 11.28 1.54 13.44
N MET A 10 12.11 2.24 12.68
CA MET A 10 11.73 3.45 11.97
C MET A 10 10.93 3.07 10.72
N LEU A 11 9.68 3.53 10.64
CA LEU A 11 8.89 3.44 9.42
C LEU A 11 9.44 4.43 8.39
N GLU A 12 10.23 3.93 7.45
CA GLU A 12 10.72 4.69 6.30
C GLU A 12 9.62 4.87 5.25
N LYS A 13 9.70 5.99 4.53
CA LYS A 13 8.78 6.32 3.44
C LYS A 13 8.66 5.14 2.47
N PRO A 14 7.44 4.72 2.09
CA PRO A 14 7.24 3.54 1.29
C PRO A 14 7.73 3.79 -0.13
N THR A 15 8.24 2.74 -0.76
CA THR A 15 8.55 2.73 -2.19
C THR A 15 7.51 1.90 -2.94
N VAL A 16 7.50 1.99 -4.28
CA VAL A 16 6.64 1.13 -5.11
C VAL A 16 6.98 -0.35 -4.88
N GLU A 17 8.26 -0.70 -4.72
CA GLU A 17 8.69 -2.08 -4.41
C GLU A 17 8.14 -2.57 -3.08
N GLU A 18 8.11 -1.72 -2.06
CA GLU A 18 7.55 -2.09 -0.75
C GLU A 18 6.04 -2.33 -0.84
N ILE A 19 5.31 -1.51 -1.61
CA ILE A 19 3.88 -1.72 -1.88
C ILE A 19 3.67 -3.09 -2.56
N VAL A 20 4.40 -3.34 -3.65
CA VAL A 20 4.32 -4.60 -4.41
C VAL A 20 4.68 -5.80 -3.53
N ARG A 21 5.71 -5.69 -2.70
CA ARG A 21 6.13 -6.76 -1.78
C ARG A 21 5.05 -7.08 -0.77
N LYS A 22 4.35 -6.08 -0.24
CA LYS A 22 3.21 -6.29 0.68
C LYS A 22 2.03 -6.97 -0.01
N LEU A 23 1.68 -6.56 -1.23
CA LEU A 23 0.64 -7.22 -2.02
C LEU A 23 0.98 -8.69 -2.30
N LYS A 24 2.22 -8.99 -2.68
CA LYS A 24 2.70 -10.37 -2.84
C LYS A 24 2.63 -11.16 -1.53
N SER A 25 2.91 -10.51 -0.40
CA SER A 25 2.81 -11.14 0.93
C SER A 25 1.37 -11.46 1.33
N VAL A 26 0.40 -10.64 0.91
CA VAL A 26 -1.05 -10.93 1.06
C VAL A 26 -1.43 -12.16 0.26
N LEU A 27 -1.05 -12.23 -1.02
CA LEU A 27 -1.34 -13.40 -1.88
C LEU A 27 -0.71 -14.70 -1.35
N GLN A 28 0.38 -14.60 -0.60
CA GLN A 28 1.05 -15.74 0.04
C GLN A 28 0.49 -16.08 1.43
N GLY A 29 -0.45 -15.28 1.96
CA GLY A 29 -1.01 -15.45 3.30
C GLY A 29 -0.07 -15.05 4.45
N HIS A 30 1.03 -14.37 4.16
CA HIS A 30 1.98 -13.88 5.17
C HIS A 30 1.53 -12.59 5.86
N LEU A 31 0.73 -11.78 5.17
CA LEU A 31 0.07 -10.59 5.72
C LEU A 31 -1.42 -10.68 5.46
N SER A 32 -2.22 -10.21 6.42
CA SER A 32 -3.65 -9.98 6.18
C SER A 32 -3.88 -8.74 5.33
N ARG A 33 -5.06 -8.68 4.70
CA ARG A 33 -5.46 -7.52 3.90
C ARG A 33 -5.67 -6.30 4.80
N GLU A 34 -6.19 -6.50 6.00
CA GLU A 34 -6.40 -5.48 7.02
C GLU A 34 -5.06 -4.87 7.49
N GLU A 35 -4.02 -5.68 7.71
CA GLU A 35 -2.69 -5.16 8.07
C GLU A 35 -2.13 -4.24 6.98
N VAL A 36 -2.29 -4.62 5.71
CA VAL A 36 -1.81 -3.84 4.57
C VAL A 36 -2.64 -2.57 4.35
N SER A 37 -3.98 -2.65 4.48
CA SER A 37 -4.87 -1.49 4.42
C SER A 37 -4.55 -0.46 5.52
N ASN A 38 -4.38 -0.93 6.77
CA ASN A 38 -4.01 -0.07 7.89
C ASN A 38 -2.66 0.63 7.68
N TRP A 39 -1.67 -0.10 7.15
CA TRP A 39 -0.37 0.45 6.79
C TRP A 39 -0.49 1.51 5.67
N ALA A 40 -1.30 1.26 4.63
CA ALA A 40 -1.51 2.22 3.56
C ALA A 40 -2.20 3.50 4.08
N GLY A 41 -3.22 3.35 4.93
CA GLY A 41 -3.91 4.46 5.56
C GLY A 41 -3.01 5.31 6.46
N TYR A 42 -2.04 4.70 7.15
CA TYR A 42 -1.02 5.45 7.90
C TYR A 42 -0.20 6.36 6.97
N TRP A 43 0.29 5.84 5.85
CA TRP A 43 1.11 6.62 4.92
C TRP A 43 0.33 7.68 4.17
N ILE A 44 -0.90 7.44 3.73
CA ILE A 44 -1.77 8.47 3.14
C ILE A 44 -1.93 9.66 4.10
N ARG A 45 -2.15 9.40 5.39
CA ARG A 45 -2.23 10.47 6.40
C ARG A 45 -0.92 11.25 6.50
N LYS A 46 0.23 10.57 6.45
CA LYS A 46 1.55 11.23 6.46
C LYS A 46 1.79 12.08 5.22
N PHE A 47 1.52 11.55 4.02
CA PHE A 47 1.64 12.28 2.76
C PHE A 47 0.74 13.53 2.73
N ARG A 48 -0.49 13.45 3.24
CA ARG A 48 -1.41 14.59 3.32
C ARG A 48 -0.88 15.74 4.17
N ASP A 49 -0.06 15.45 5.18
CA ASP A 49 0.51 16.46 6.07
C ASP A 49 1.84 17.04 5.51
N GLU A 50 2.34 16.55 4.37
CA GLU A 50 3.55 17.04 3.70
C GLU A 50 3.25 18.13 2.67
N PHE A 51 4.01 19.22 2.70
CA PHE A 51 3.78 20.39 1.83
C PHE A 51 4.50 20.34 0.48
N ASN A 52 5.48 19.44 0.30
CA ASN A 52 6.39 19.42 -0.85
C ASN A 52 6.51 18.01 -1.45
N LEU A 53 5.38 17.44 -1.86
CA LEU A 53 5.37 16.15 -2.55
C LEU A 53 5.93 16.30 -3.97
N ASN A 54 6.89 15.45 -4.33
CA ASN A 54 7.40 15.35 -5.70
C ASN A 54 6.52 14.38 -6.54
N GLU A 55 6.87 14.16 -7.81
CA GLU A 55 6.10 13.28 -8.70
C GLU A 55 6.10 11.82 -8.23
N GLU A 56 7.23 11.33 -7.70
CA GLU A 56 7.34 9.99 -7.12
C GLU A 56 6.42 9.81 -5.91
N ASP A 57 6.31 10.84 -5.06
CA ASP A 57 5.44 10.86 -3.89
C ASP A 57 3.96 10.79 -4.27
N LEU A 58 3.58 11.50 -5.32
CA LEU A 58 2.22 11.47 -5.84
C LEU A 58 1.89 10.11 -6.45
N LEU A 59 2.86 9.47 -7.10
CA LEU A 59 2.72 8.10 -7.61
C LEU A 59 2.52 7.09 -6.48
N ILE A 60 3.37 7.17 -5.45
CA ILE A 60 3.27 6.33 -4.25
C ILE A 60 1.92 6.55 -3.57
N TRP A 61 1.48 7.80 -3.39
CA TRP A 61 0.17 8.10 -2.84
C TRP A 61 -0.93 7.41 -3.65
N LYS A 62 -0.95 7.59 -4.98
CA LYS A 62 -1.96 6.97 -5.84
C LYS A 62 -2.04 5.44 -5.65
N TYR A 63 -0.91 4.77 -5.50
CA TYR A 63 -0.90 3.32 -5.24
C TYR A 63 -1.36 2.97 -3.83
N LEU A 64 -0.97 3.75 -2.82
CA LEU A 64 -1.47 3.57 -1.46
C LEU A 64 -2.99 3.76 -1.38
N ASP A 65 -3.56 4.67 -2.16
CA ASP A 65 -5.02 4.91 -2.22
C ASP A 65 -5.78 3.69 -2.74
N VAL A 66 -5.24 3.01 -3.76
CA VAL A 66 -5.77 1.72 -4.23
C VAL A 66 -5.62 0.64 -3.14
N VAL A 67 -4.43 0.54 -2.55
CA VAL A 67 -4.10 -0.48 -1.53
C VAL A 67 -4.93 -0.29 -0.26
N LEU A 68 -5.33 0.93 0.09
CA LEU A 68 -6.23 1.21 1.21
C LEU A 68 -7.59 0.50 1.05
N GLY A 69 -8.01 0.20 -0.18
CA GLY A 69 -9.24 -0.53 -0.46
C GLY A 69 -9.13 -2.06 -0.37
N ILE A 70 -7.93 -2.61 -0.14
CA ILE A 70 -7.70 -4.07 -0.25
C ILE A 70 -8.52 -4.90 0.74
N ASP A 71 -8.87 -4.32 1.89
CA ASP A 71 -9.64 -4.99 2.96
C ASP A 71 -11.15 -4.74 2.87
N LEU A 72 -11.62 -4.03 1.85
CA LEU A 72 -13.05 -3.83 1.62
C LEU A 72 -13.75 -5.19 1.48
N LYS A 73 -14.82 -5.35 2.26
CA LYS A 73 -15.65 -6.55 2.30
C LYS A 73 -16.89 -6.37 1.42
N ASP A 74 -17.17 -7.35 0.57
CA ASP A 74 -18.46 -7.44 -0.14
C ASP A 74 -19.49 -8.17 0.74
N THR A 75 -19.03 -9.16 1.51
CA THR A 75 -19.80 -9.85 2.54
C THR A 75 -18.96 -10.01 3.82
N PRO A 76 -19.54 -10.40 4.96
CA PRO A 76 -18.75 -10.59 6.19
C PRO A 76 -17.58 -11.58 6.06
N THR A 77 -17.63 -12.49 5.09
CA THR A 77 -16.61 -13.54 4.89
C THR A 77 -15.76 -13.34 3.65
N GLU A 78 -16.17 -12.47 2.72
CA GLU A 78 -15.51 -12.32 1.41
C GLU A 78 -15.09 -10.87 1.17
N TYR A 79 -13.91 -10.72 0.59
CA TYR A 79 -13.42 -9.41 0.15
C TYR A 79 -14.05 -9.03 -1.18
N PHE A 80 -14.24 -7.73 -1.36
CA PHE A 80 -14.72 -7.14 -2.61
C PHE A 80 -13.73 -7.34 -3.76
N HIS A 81 -12.43 -7.23 -3.47
CA HIS A 81 -11.38 -7.52 -4.44
C HIS A 81 -10.94 -8.97 -4.34
N ILE A 82 -10.78 -9.66 -5.46
CA ILE A 82 -10.27 -11.04 -5.50
C ILE A 82 -8.74 -11.05 -5.67
N ASP A 83 -8.11 -12.22 -5.58
CA ASP A 83 -6.66 -12.33 -5.70
C ASP A 83 -6.16 -11.93 -7.10
N GLU A 84 -6.98 -12.15 -8.13
CA GLU A 84 -6.72 -11.70 -9.50
C GLU A 84 -6.65 -10.17 -9.61
N ASP A 85 -7.51 -9.43 -8.90
CA ASP A 85 -7.44 -7.96 -8.88
C ASP A 85 -6.11 -7.48 -8.29
N ILE A 86 -5.65 -8.15 -7.22
CA ILE A 86 -4.38 -7.84 -6.57
C ILE A 86 -3.19 -8.12 -7.52
N LEU A 87 -3.25 -9.22 -8.27
CA LEU A 87 -2.25 -9.54 -9.30
C LEU A 87 -2.21 -8.47 -10.40
N ASP A 88 -3.37 -8.00 -10.85
CA ASP A 88 -3.46 -6.92 -11.84
C ASP A 88 -2.88 -5.60 -11.31
N TRP A 89 -3.13 -5.26 -10.03
CA TRP A 89 -2.51 -4.08 -9.42
C TRP A 89 -1.00 -4.19 -9.36
N ILE A 90 -0.46 -5.34 -8.95
CA ILE A 90 0.99 -5.59 -8.92
C ILE A 90 1.60 -5.34 -10.31
N LYS A 91 0.99 -5.89 -11.36
CA LYS A 91 1.45 -5.71 -12.73
C LYS A 91 1.45 -4.23 -13.14
N ILE A 92 0.35 -3.52 -12.87
CA ILE A 92 0.22 -2.09 -13.20
C ILE A 92 1.29 -1.27 -12.47
N PHE A 93 1.53 -1.55 -11.19
CA PHE A 93 2.48 -0.80 -10.38
C PHE A 93 3.93 -1.02 -10.85
N GLU A 94 4.28 -2.26 -11.19
CA GLU A 94 5.59 -2.62 -11.77
C GLU A 94 5.79 -2.00 -13.17
N GLU A 95 4.77 -1.98 -14.02
CA GLU A 95 4.86 -1.40 -15.38
C GLU A 95 5.01 0.13 -15.37
N GLN A 96 4.23 0.82 -14.53
CA GLN A 96 4.29 2.28 -14.40
C GLN A 96 5.57 2.74 -13.68
N GLN A 97 6.16 1.91 -12.84
CA GLN A 97 7.48 2.19 -12.26
C GLN A 97 8.58 2.26 -13.34
N LEU A 98 8.47 1.48 -14.41
CA LEU A 98 9.45 1.45 -15.50
C LEU A 98 9.27 2.58 -16.52
N ASN A 99 8.13 3.28 -16.49
CA ASN A 99 7.79 4.41 -17.37
C ASN A 99 7.20 5.59 -16.55
N PRO A 100 7.99 6.22 -15.67
CA PRO A 100 7.54 7.29 -14.78
C PRO A 100 7.16 8.58 -15.51
#